data_AF-A0A8T4LRV8-F1
#
_entry.id   AF-A0A8T4LRV8-F1
#
_cell.length_a   1.000
_cell.length_b   1.000
_cell.length_c   1.000
_cell.angle_alpha   90.00
_cell.angle_beta   90.00
_cell.angle_gamma   90.00
#
_symmetry.space_group_name_H-M   'P 1'
#
loop_
_entity.id
_entity.type
_entity.pdbx_description
1 polymer ?
#
loop_
_entity_poly.entity_id
_entity_poly.type
_entity_poly.pdbx_seq_one_letter_code
_entity_poly.pdbx_strand_id
1 'polypeptide(L)'
;MAYIETLLSSWQSILSGIAPIISVILIVLGGIIYGIAQTQPGEQRGKWQAAAMAMLAGGIIVAAISGAATLIRDTSMKILT
;
A
#
# COMPACT_ATOMS: atom_id res chain seq x y z
N MET A 1 -25.11 0.64 -17.23
CA MET A 1 -24.70 -0.55 -16.45
C MET A 1 -23.33 -1.04 -16.93
N ALA A 2 -23.19 -1.49 -18.18
CA ALA A 2 -21.91 -1.92 -18.76
C ALA A 2 -20.71 -0.98 -18.57
N TYR A 3 -20.89 0.34 -18.69
CA TYR A 3 -19.80 1.32 -18.46
C TYR A 3 -19.28 1.32 -17.02
N ILE A 4 -20.17 1.23 -16.02
CA ILE A 4 -19.81 1.26 -14.59
C ILE A 4 -19.07 -0.03 -14.19
N GLU A 5 -19.52 -1.17 -14.70
CA GLU A 5 -18.88 -2.48 -14.50
C GLU A 5 -17.47 -2.52 -15.09
N THR A 6 -17.30 -1.92 -16.28
CA THR A 6 -16.00 -1.82 -16.96
C THR A 6 -15.04 -0.90 -16.19
N LEU A 7 -15.55 0.21 -15.64
CA LEU A 7 -14.79 1.14 -14.82
C LEU A 7 -14.31 0.48 -13.51
N LEU A 8 -15.22 -0.20 -12.79
CA LEU A 8 -14.89 -0.91 -11.54
C LEU A 8 -13.84 -2.01 -11.78
N SER A 9 -13.96 -2.74 -12.88
CA SER A 9 -13.00 -3.79 -13.24
C SER A 9 -11.62 -3.22 -13.61
N SER A 10 -11.60 -2.07 -14.29
CA SER A 10 -10.36 -1.35 -14.62
C SER A 10 -9.63 -0.87 -13.36
N TRP A 11 -10.36 -0.27 -12.41
CA TRP A 11 -9.79 0.17 -11.13
C TRP A 11 -9.26 -0.98 -10.29
N GLN A 12 -10.01 -2.08 -10.19
CA GLN A 12 -9.55 -3.28 -9.49
C GLN A 12 -8.26 -3.82 -10.10
N SER A 13 -8.18 -3.87 -11.44
CA SER A 13 -7.00 -4.36 -12.16
C SER A 13 -5.76 -3.49 -11.89
N ILE A 14 -5.91 -2.16 -11.97
CA ILE A 14 -4.82 -1.22 -11.69
C ILE A 14 -4.35 -1.34 -10.23
N LEU A 15 -5.28 -1.32 -9.27
CA LEU A 15 -4.96 -1.41 -7.84
C LEU A 15 -4.32 -2.75 -7.49
N SER A 16 -4.85 -3.86 -8.01
CA SER A 16 -4.29 -5.21 -7.75
C SER A 16 -2.94 -5.43 -8.41
N GLY A 17 -2.64 -4.74 -9.52
CA GLY A 17 -1.35 -4.84 -10.20
C GLY A 17 -0.24 -4.02 -9.53
N ILE A 18 -0.55 -2.78 -9.12
CA ILE A 18 0.47 -1.83 -8.66
C ILE A 18 0.63 -1.83 -7.13
N ALA A 19 -0.46 -1.97 -6.38
CA ALA A 19 -0.43 -1.82 -4.93
C ALA A 19 0.47 -2.85 -4.21
N PRO A 20 0.50 -4.15 -4.59
CA PRO A 20 1.41 -5.11 -3.95
C PRO A 20 2.88 -4.73 -4.17
N ILE A 21 3.24 -4.26 -5.36
CA ILE A 21 4.61 -3.86 -5.70
C ILE A 21 5.02 -2.66 -4.84
N ILE A 22 4.18 -1.62 -4.78
CA ILE A 22 4.46 -0.42 -3.96
C ILE A 22 4.55 -0.79 -2.48
N SER A 23 3.65 -1.65 -1.99
CA SER A 23 3.65 -2.10 -0.60
C SER A 23 4.96 -2.80 -0.24
N VAL A 24 5.40 -3.76 -1.05
CA VAL A 24 6.66 -4.48 -0.84
C VAL A 24 7.85 -3.52 -0.85
N ILE A 25 7.91 -2.60 -1.82
CA ILE A 25 8.98 -1.60 -1.90
C ILE A 25 9.03 -0.75 -0.62
N LEU A 26 7.89 -0.24 -0.15
CA LEU A 26 7.82 0.58 1.07
C LEU A 26 8.22 -0.21 2.31
N ILE A 27 7.82 -1.49 2.41
CA ILE A 27 8.17 -2.33 3.55
C ILE A 27 9.68 -2.63 3.57
N VAL A 28 10.24 -3.03 2.42
CA VAL A 28 11.67 -3.35 2.29
C VAL A 28 12.52 -2.11 2.53
N LEU A 29 12.18 -0.97 1.91
CA LEU A 29 12.90 0.29 2.14
C LEU A 29 12.77 0.76 3.59
N GLY A 30 11.59 0.61 4.20
CA GLY A 30 11.39 0.90 5.62
C GLY A 30 12.32 0.07 6.50
N GLY A 31 12.44 -1.24 6.25
CA GLY A 31 13.38 -2.12 6.96
C GLY A 31 14.85 -1.72 6.77
N ILE A 32 15.26 -1.40 5.54
CA ILE A 32 16.62 -0.93 5.24
C ILE A 32 16.92 0.38 6.00
N ILE A 33 16.02 1.36 5.93
CA ILE A 33 16.20 2.65 6.60
C ILE A 33 16.22 2.47 8.12
N TYR A 34 15.42 1.56 8.67
CA TYR A 34 15.46 1.23 10.10
C TYR A 34 16.84 0.68 10.50
N GLY A 35 17.41 -0.21 9.69
CA GLY A 35 18.76 -0.73 9.87
C GLY A 35 19.82 0.37 9.83
N ILE A 36 19.76 1.24 8.82
CA ILE A 36 20.66 2.40 8.68
C ILE A 36 20.53 3.36 9.87
N ALA A 37 19.33 3.53 10.43
CA ALA A 37 19.13 4.40 11.59
C ALA A 37 20.00 3.99 12.79
N GLN A 38 20.30 2.69 12.93
CA GLN A 38 21.16 2.19 14.02
C GLN A 38 22.62 2.62 13.89
N THR A 39 23.08 2.91 12.66
CA THR A 39 24.45 3.40 12.42
C THR A 39 24.56 4.92 12.57
N GLN A 40 23.44 5.62 12.75
CA GLN A 40 23.42 7.08 12.91
C GLN A 40 23.70 7.49 14.37
N PRO A 41 24.28 8.69 14.60
CA PRO A 41 24.40 9.28 15.93
C PRO A 41 23.03 9.41 16.61
N GLY A 42 23.01 9.34 17.95
CA GLY A 42 21.77 9.34 18.74
C GLY A 42 20.85 10.54 18.46
N GLU A 43 21.43 11.69 18.15
CA GLU A 43 20.70 12.93 17.82
C GLU A 43 19.85 12.81 16.54
N GLN A 44 20.31 12.04 15.56
CA GLN A 44 19.60 11.85 14.27
C GLN A 44 18.84 10.53 14.20
N ARG A 45 19.24 9.53 14.98
CA ARG A 45 18.66 8.18 14.97
C ARG A 45 17.12 8.19 15.06
N GLY A 46 16.55 9.02 15.93
CA GLY A 46 15.09 9.12 16.09
C GLY A 46 14.36 9.57 14.82
N LYS A 47 14.95 10.48 14.04
CA LYS A 47 14.36 10.97 12.78
C LYS A 47 14.36 9.86 11.71
N TRP A 48 15.46 9.11 11.62
CA TRP A 48 15.58 8.00 10.69
C TRP A 48 14.67 6.83 11.06
N GLN A 49 14.53 6.52 12.35
CA GLN A 49 13.57 5.52 12.82
C GLN A 49 12.12 5.93 12.53
N ALA A 50 11.77 7.21 12.74
CA ALA A 50 10.44 7.71 12.42
C ALA A 50 10.15 7.61 10.92
N ALA A 51 11.11 7.96 10.05
CA ALA A 51 10.98 7.82 8.60
C ALA A 51 10.77 6.35 8.19
N ALA A 52 11.56 5.44 8.75
CA ALA A 52 11.41 4.01 8.51
C ALA A 52 10.02 3.49 8.92
N MET A 53 9.53 3.88 10.10
CA MET A 53 8.21 3.48 10.58
C MET A 53 7.08 4.05 9.71
N ALA A 54 7.21 5.28 9.22
CA ALA A 54 6.25 5.86 8.28
C ALA A 54 6.19 5.09 6.96
N MET A 55 7.34 4.64 6.44
CA MET A 55 7.39 3.81 5.23
C MET A 55 6.76 2.44 5.46
N LEU A 56 7.06 1.76 6.58
CA LEU A 56 6.42 0.50 6.95
C LEU A 56 4.90 0.64 7.03
N ALA A 57 4.42 1.66 7.74
CA ALA A 57 2.99 1.95 7.87
C ALA A 57 2.34 2.24 6.51
N GLY A 58 2.99 3.06 5.67
CA GLY A 58 2.52 3.34 4.31
C GLY A 58 2.40 2.07 3.46
N GLY A 59 3.39 1.18 3.53
CA GLY A 59 3.35 -0.10 2.82
C GLY A 59 2.19 -1.00 3.26
N ILE A 60 1.92 -1.08 4.57
CA ILE A 60 0.79 -1.83 5.12
C ILE A 60 -0.55 -1.24 4.65
N ILE A 61 -0.69 0.08 4.68
CA ILE A 61 -1.92 0.77 4.24
C ILE A 61 -2.18 0.49 2.75
N VAL A 62 -1.16 0.57 1.90
CA VAL A 62 -1.29 0.29 0.46
C VAL A 62 -1.72 -1.16 0.21
N ALA A 63 -1.16 -2.12 0.95
CA ALA A 63 -1.60 -3.52 0.87
C ALA A 63 -3.07 -3.68 1.30
N ALA A 64 -3.50 -3.03 2.37
CA ALA A 64 -4.88 -3.08 2.83
C ALA A 64 -5.87 -2.51 1.79
N ILE A 65 -5.51 -1.40 1.14
CA ILE A 65 -6.31 -0.78 0.06
C ILE A 65 -6.45 -1.74 -1.13
N SER A 66 -5.39 -2.47 -1.49
CA SER A 66 -5.46 -3.49 -2.54
C SER A 66 -6.50 -4.58 -2.24
N GLY A 67 -6.54 -5.06 -0.99
CA GLY A 67 -7.55 -6.03 -0.55
C GLY A 67 -8.97 -5.44 -0.59
N ALA A 68 -9.12 -4.20 -0.12
CA ALA A 68 -10.39 -3.49 -0.14
C ALA A 68 -10.93 -3.25 -1.57
N ALA A 69 -10.07 -3.01 -2.55
CA ALA A 69 -10.48 -2.80 -3.94
C ALA A 69 -11.25 -3.99 -4.53
N THR A 70 -10.85 -5.22 -4.17
CA THR A 70 -11.55 -6.44 -4.59
C THR A 70 -12.93 -6.53 -3.93
N LEU A 71 -13.00 -6.28 -2.62
CA LEU A 71 -14.26 -6.29 -1.87
C LEU A 71 -15.26 -5.23 -2.37
N ILE A 72 -14.76 -4.03 -2.72
CA ILE A 72 -15.57 -2.95 -3.28
C ILE A 72 -16.16 -3.37 -4.62
N ARG A 73 -15.34 -3.90 -5.54
CA ARG A 73 -15.83 -4.41 -6.83
C ARG A 73 -16.92 -5.45 -6.62
N ASP A 74 -16.64 -6.48 -5.83
CA ASP A 74 -17.57 -7.61 -5.66
C ASP A 74 -18.90 -7.18 -5.05
N THR A 75 -18.85 -6.25 -4.09
CA THR A 75 -20.06 -5.67 -3.47
C THR A 75 -20.81 -4.79 -4.46
N SER A 76 -20.12 -3.93 -5.20
CA SER A 76 -20.75 -3.05 -6.20
C SER A 76 -21.39 -3.84 -7.34
N MET A 77 -20.76 -4.91 -7.81
CA MET A 77 -21.32 -5.78 -8.86
C MET A 77 -22.61 -6.45 -8.38
N LYS A 78 -22.67 -6.95 -7.14
CA LYS A 78 -23.88 -7.54 -6.55
C LYS A 78 -25.06 -6.57 -6.41
N ILE A 79 -24.80 -5.27 -6.29
CA ILE A 79 -25.86 -4.25 -6.21
C ILE A 79 -26.38 -3.88 -7.61
N LEU A 80 -25.53 -4.01 -8.63
CA LEU A 80 -25.86 -3.64 -10.01
C LEU A 80 -26.61 -4.74 -10.77
N THR A 81 -26.50 -6.01 -10.35
CA THR A 81 -27.23 -7.17 -10.91
C THR A 81 -28.41 -7.57 -10.04
#